data_AF-A0A560WBJ9-F1
#
_entry.id   AF-A0A560WBJ9-F1
#
_cell.length_a   1.000
_cell.length_b   1.000
_cell.length_c   1.000
_cell.angle_alpha   90.00
_cell.angle_beta   90.00
_cell.angle_gamma   90.00
#
_symmetry.space_group_name_H-M   'P 1'
#
loop_
_entity.id
_entity.type
_entity.pdbx_description
1 polymer ?
#
loop_
_entity_poly.entity_id
_entity_poly.type
_entity_poly.pdbx_seq_one_letter_code
_entity_poly.pdbx_strand_id
1 'polypeptide(L)'
;MGDQEADIARVKETARALGRIRDTFAERANPAEGYGVDDLGSERILNAFDTFAGNWKIHRRQLTEELEKLHGITKTAAQSYEELDHELAEALRRTDERTEERTGKDQPKGAGR
;
A
#
# COMPACT_ATOMS: atom_id res chain seq x y z
N MET A 1 -14.87 10.57 -12.17
CA MET A 1 -13.46 10.41 -11.74
C MET A 1 -13.31 10.17 -10.23
N GLY A 2 -14.20 10.68 -9.36
CA GLY A 2 -14.04 10.50 -7.90
C GLY A 2 -14.09 9.06 -7.36
N ASP A 3 -14.73 8.11 -8.04
CA ASP A 3 -14.81 6.71 -7.59
C ASP A 3 -13.46 5.97 -7.74
N GLN A 4 -12.78 6.17 -8.87
CA GLN A 4 -11.47 5.59 -9.16
C GLN A 4 -10.36 6.20 -8.28
N GLU A 5 -10.41 7.51 -8.04
CA GLU A 5 -9.53 8.18 -7.08
C GLU A 5 -9.72 7.66 -5.64
N ALA A 6 -10.97 7.43 -5.23
CA ALA A 6 -11.29 6.83 -3.94
C ALA A 6 -10.78 5.38 -3.84
N ASP A 7 -10.85 4.60 -4.92
CA ASP A 7 -10.30 3.24 -4.97
C ASP A 7 -8.78 3.22 -4.82
N ILE A 8 -8.07 4.08 -5.54
CA ILE A 8 -6.61 4.21 -5.40
C ILE A 8 -6.22 4.61 -3.98
N ALA A 9 -6.95 5.56 -3.37
CA ALA A 9 -6.74 5.97 -1.99
C ALA A 9 -6.91 4.80 -1.01
N ARG A 10 -7.96 3.99 -1.17
CA ARG A 10 -8.20 2.79 -0.35
C ARG A 10 -7.09 1.73 -0.52
N VAL A 11 -6.61 1.51 -1.73
CA VAL A 11 -5.49 0.59 -2.01
C VAL A 11 -4.21 1.07 -1.32
N LYS A 12 -3.90 2.37 -1.38
CA LYS A 12 -2.76 2.97 -0.68
C LYS A 12 -2.88 2.87 0.84
N GLU A 13 -4.06 3.10 1.39
CA GLU A 13 -4.31 2.94 2.82
C GLU A 13 -4.10 1.49 3.27
N THR A 14 -4.60 0.53 2.48
CA THR A 14 -4.42 -0.90 2.72
C THR A 14 -2.94 -1.27 2.74
N ALA A 15 -2.15 -0.80 1.77
CA ALA A 15 -0.70 -1.02 1.75
C ALA A 15 -0.03 -0.48 3.02
N ARG A 16 -0.37 0.75 3.45
CA ARG A 16 0.17 1.33 4.69
C ARG A 16 -0.23 0.53 5.93
N ALA A 17 -1.47 0.05 6.00
CA ALA A 17 -1.94 -0.77 7.12
C ALA A 17 -1.18 -2.09 7.20
N LEU A 18 -0.97 -2.77 6.07
CA LEU A 18 -0.16 -4.00 5.98
C LEU A 18 1.29 -3.77 6.45
N GLY A 19 1.89 -2.64 6.08
CA GLY A 19 3.23 -2.25 6.55
C GLY A 19 3.29 -2.11 8.09
N ARG A 20 2.33 -1.40 8.70
CA ARG A 20 2.27 -1.27 10.17
C ARG A 20 2.08 -2.60 10.89
N ILE A 21 1.24 -3.47 10.34
CA ILE A 21 1.03 -4.83 10.87
C ILE A 21 2.34 -5.61 10.80
N ARG A 22 3.02 -5.60 9.65
CA ARG A 22 4.34 -6.21 9.46
C ARG A 22 5.34 -5.73 10.53
N ASP A 23 5.43 -4.42 10.76
CA ASP A 23 6.38 -3.83 11.70
C ASP A 23 6.09 -4.23 13.15
N THR A 24 4.82 -4.25 13.52
CA THR A 24 4.37 -4.74 14.85
C THR A 24 4.80 -6.20 15.03
N PHE A 25 4.55 -7.01 14.00
CA PHE A 25 5.02 -8.39 13.97
C PHE A 25 6.52 -8.50 13.80
N ALA A 26 7.30 -7.49 13.46
CA ALA A 26 8.76 -7.57 13.37
C ALA A 26 9.44 -7.13 14.67
N GLU A 27 8.88 -6.18 15.38
CA GLU A 27 9.55 -5.50 16.50
C GLU A 27 9.03 -5.89 17.88
N ARG A 28 7.77 -6.34 18.03
CA ARG A 28 7.11 -6.43 19.36
C ARG A 28 6.44 -7.77 19.66
N ALA A 29 6.88 -8.83 19.00
CA ALA A 29 6.09 -10.04 18.94
C ALA A 29 6.59 -11.18 19.80
N ASN A 30 7.68 -11.06 20.58
CA ASN A 30 8.09 -12.15 21.45
C ASN A 30 7.35 -12.06 22.79
N PRO A 31 6.33 -12.89 23.05
CA PRO A 31 5.53 -12.78 24.28
C PRO A 31 6.28 -13.26 25.52
N ALA A 32 7.41 -13.94 25.36
CA ALA A 32 8.26 -14.40 26.45
C ALA A 32 9.43 -13.44 26.74
N GLU A 33 9.57 -12.36 25.94
CA GLU A 33 10.66 -11.41 26.10
C GLU A 33 10.56 -10.68 27.44
N GLY A 34 11.59 -10.85 28.27
CA GLY A 34 11.70 -10.18 29.57
C GLY A 34 11.14 -10.94 30.77
N TYR A 35 10.61 -12.16 30.60
CA TYR A 35 10.15 -12.99 31.72
C TYR A 35 11.19 -14.05 32.13
N GLY A 36 11.54 -14.10 33.42
CA GLY A 36 12.40 -15.13 34.02
C GLY A 36 11.63 -16.14 34.87
N VAL A 37 12.35 -17.13 35.42
CA VAL A 37 11.79 -18.10 36.38
C VAL A 37 11.22 -17.41 37.62
N ASP A 38 11.85 -16.31 38.03
CA ASP A 38 11.44 -15.50 39.19
C ASP A 38 10.09 -14.79 38.95
N ASP A 39 9.74 -14.48 37.70
CA ASP A 39 8.47 -13.85 37.34
C ASP A 39 7.33 -14.87 37.15
N LEU A 40 7.67 -16.05 36.63
CA LEU A 40 6.69 -17.07 36.25
C LEU A 40 6.50 -18.16 37.31
N GLY A 41 7.41 -18.28 38.27
CA GLY A 41 7.34 -19.24 39.39
C GLY A 41 7.39 -20.72 38.98
N SER A 42 7.65 -21.03 37.70
CA SER A 42 7.67 -22.40 37.19
C SER A 42 8.58 -22.56 35.98
N GLU A 43 9.58 -23.42 36.13
CA GLU A 43 10.47 -23.83 35.03
C GLU A 43 9.71 -24.54 33.89
N ARG A 44 8.63 -25.27 34.20
CA ARG A 44 7.79 -25.92 33.19
C ARG A 44 7.06 -24.89 32.32
N ILE A 45 6.61 -23.79 32.92
CA ILE A 45 5.95 -22.69 32.21
C ILE A 45 6.98 -21.94 31.36
N LEU A 46 8.17 -21.67 31.91
CA LEU A 46 9.28 -21.08 31.17
C LEU A 46 9.64 -21.90 29.91
N ASN A 47 9.83 -23.20 30.05
CA ASN A 47 10.14 -24.10 28.93
C ASN A 47 9.03 -24.13 27.86
N ALA A 48 7.76 -24.03 28.28
CA ALA A 48 6.63 -23.93 27.35
C ALA A 48 6.66 -22.60 26.59
N PHE A 49 6.99 -21.49 27.26
CA PHE A 49 7.17 -20.19 26.64
C PHE A 49 8.35 -20.14 25.68
N ASP A 50 9.48 -20.77 26.00
CA ASP A 50 10.64 -20.88 25.10
C ASP A 50 10.30 -21.69 23.84
N THR A 51 9.61 -22.83 24.02
CA THR A 51 9.14 -23.65 22.89
C THR A 51 8.16 -22.87 22.02
N PHE A 52 7.23 -22.16 22.64
CA PHE A 52 6.30 -21.29 21.95
C PHE A 52 7.04 -20.19 21.19
N ALA A 53 7.99 -19.48 21.83
CA ALA A 53 8.74 -18.38 21.24
C ALA A 53 9.57 -18.85 20.03
N GLY A 54 10.17 -20.04 20.11
CA GLY A 54 10.89 -20.67 19.00
C GLY A 54 9.99 -20.92 17.78
N ASN A 55 8.87 -21.62 17.97
CA ASN A 55 7.91 -21.90 16.90
C ASN A 55 7.28 -20.61 16.36
N TRP A 56 6.92 -19.70 17.26
CA TRP A 56 6.37 -18.40 16.93
C TRP A 56 7.33 -17.56 16.10
N LYS A 57 8.63 -17.54 16.41
CA LYS A 57 9.64 -16.83 15.62
C LYS A 57 9.67 -17.30 14.16
N ILE A 58 9.58 -18.61 13.93
CA ILE A 58 9.56 -19.18 12.57
C ILE A 58 8.30 -18.75 11.82
N HIS A 59 7.13 -18.98 12.41
CA HIS A 59 5.85 -18.64 11.78
C HIS A 59 5.67 -17.14 11.60
N ARG A 60 6.13 -16.34 12.54
CA ARG A 60 6.14 -14.88 12.46
C ARG A 60 7.01 -14.41 11.29
N ARG A 61 8.20 -14.98 11.10
CA ARG A 61 9.06 -14.60 9.97
C ARG A 61 8.34 -14.87 8.64
N GLN A 62 7.74 -16.04 8.49
CA GLN A 62 6.95 -16.37 7.31
C GLN A 62 5.77 -15.40 7.12
N LEU A 63 5.04 -15.07 8.19
CA LEU A 63 3.95 -14.10 8.14
C LEU A 63 4.44 -12.71 7.70
N THR A 64 5.56 -12.23 8.25
CA THR A 64 6.17 -10.95 7.89
C THR A 64 6.59 -10.93 6.42
N GLU A 65 7.19 -12.01 5.90
CA GLU A 65 7.57 -12.15 4.49
C GLU A 65 6.34 -12.10 3.57
N GLU A 66 5.25 -12.79 3.91
CA GLU A 66 4.01 -12.77 3.12
C GLU A 66 3.30 -11.40 3.17
N LEU A 67 3.31 -10.74 4.33
CA LEU A 67 2.79 -9.37 4.46
C LEU A 67 3.59 -8.37 3.61
N GLU A 68 4.91 -8.53 3.54
CA GLU A 68 5.77 -7.70 2.70
C GLU A 68 5.50 -7.92 1.20
N LYS A 69 5.33 -9.17 0.77
CA LYS A 69 4.92 -9.48 -0.61
C LYS A 69 3.58 -8.84 -0.96
N LEU A 70 2.57 -9.00 -0.08
CA LEU A 70 1.25 -8.42 -0.30
C LEU A 70 1.31 -6.89 -0.36
N HIS A 71 2.05 -6.27 0.57
CA HIS A 71 2.30 -4.83 0.55
C HIS A 71 2.92 -4.38 -0.77
N GLY A 72 3.93 -5.09 -1.27
CA GLY A 72 4.58 -4.81 -2.55
C GLY A 72 3.60 -4.85 -3.72
N ILE A 73 2.79 -5.92 -3.80
CA ILE A 73 1.76 -6.08 -4.86
C ILE A 73 0.75 -4.93 -4.80
N THR A 74 0.21 -4.64 -3.63
CA THR A 74 -0.79 -3.57 -3.43
C THR A 74 -0.22 -2.19 -3.78
N LYS A 75 1.03 -1.93 -3.40
CA LYS A 75 1.73 -0.69 -3.73
C LYS A 75 1.92 -0.55 -5.24
N THR A 76 2.42 -1.58 -5.90
CA THR A 76 2.61 -1.58 -7.37
C THR A 76 1.28 -1.37 -8.08
N ALA A 77 0.21 -2.05 -7.66
CA ALA A 77 -1.11 -1.86 -8.24
C ALA A 77 -1.59 -0.40 -8.13
N ALA A 78 -1.45 0.22 -6.96
CA ALA A 78 -1.79 1.64 -6.77
C ALA A 78 -0.98 2.56 -7.71
N GLN A 79 0.33 2.33 -7.85
CA GLN A 79 1.18 3.13 -8.73
C GLN A 79 0.78 2.99 -10.19
N SER A 80 0.50 1.76 -10.65
CA SER A 80 0.06 1.52 -12.02
C SER A 80 -1.29 2.17 -12.33
N TYR A 81 -2.24 2.18 -11.38
CA TYR A 81 -3.51 2.90 -11.58
C TYR A 81 -3.32 4.41 -11.70
N GLU A 82 -2.42 5.02 -10.91
CA GLU A 82 -2.11 6.45 -11.03
C GLU A 82 -1.42 6.81 -12.33
N GLU A 83 -0.47 5.98 -12.79
CA GLU A 83 0.21 6.18 -14.06
C GLU A 83 -0.79 6.12 -15.23
N LEU A 84 -1.67 5.11 -15.24
CA LEU A 84 -2.72 4.97 -16.26
C LEU A 84 -3.69 6.15 -16.27
N ASP A 85 -4.13 6.62 -15.10
CA ASP A 85 -5.01 7.80 -15.01
C ASP A 85 -4.31 9.07 -15.50
N HIS A 86 -3.04 9.25 -15.17
CA HIS A 86 -2.26 10.38 -15.65
C HIS A 86 -2.10 10.36 -17.18
N GLU A 87 -1.74 9.21 -17.76
CA GLU A 87 -1.61 9.04 -19.20
C GLU A 87 -2.93 9.28 -19.94
N LEU A 88 -4.05 8.80 -19.40
CA LEU A 88 -5.37 9.00 -19.97
C LEU A 88 -5.78 10.48 -19.92
N ALA A 89 -5.55 11.16 -18.78
CA ALA A 89 -5.85 12.58 -18.64
C ALA A 89 -5.00 13.45 -19.58
N GLU A 90 -3.73 13.11 -19.78
CA GLU A 90 -2.85 13.74 -20.75
C GLU A 90 -3.34 13.54 -22.20
N ALA A 91 -3.74 12.32 -22.56
CA ALA A 91 -4.26 12.01 -23.89
C ALA A 91 -5.55 12.76 -24.21
N LEU A 92 -6.45 12.88 -23.23
CA LEU A 92 -7.68 13.68 -23.34
C LEU A 92 -7.37 15.16 -23.53
N ARG A 93 -6.50 15.75 -22.68
CA ARG A 93 -6.10 17.17 -22.79
C ARG A 93 -5.50 17.51 -24.16
N ARG A 94 -4.60 16.67 -24.69
CA ARG A 94 -4.04 16.86 -26.05
C ARG A 94 -5.08 16.75 -27.16
N THR A 95 -6.18 16.03 -26.92
CA THR A 95 -7.27 15.88 -27.89
C THR A 95 -8.18 17.10 -27.86
N ASP A 96 -8.48 17.62 -26.67
CA ASP A 96 -9.23 18.87 -26.49
C ASP A 96 -8.48 20.07 -27.08
N GLU A 97 -7.18 20.22 -26.79
CA GLU A 97 -6.33 21.29 -27.35
C GLU A 97 -6.31 21.28 -28.89
N ARG A 98 -6.20 20.10 -29.51
CA ARG A 98 -6.28 19.97 -30.99
C ARG A 98 -7.64 20.34 -31.56
N THR A 99 -8.70 20.15 -30.79
CA THR A 99 -10.06 20.46 -31.21
C THR A 99 -10.31 21.96 -31.13
N GLU A 100 -9.85 22.62 -30.08
CA GLU A 100 -9.89 24.07 -29.94
C GLU A 100 -9.09 24.77 -31.05
N GLU A 101 -7.88 24.29 -31.36
CA GLU A 101 -7.02 24.83 -32.41
C GLU A 101 -7.66 24.72 -33.82
N ARG A 102 -8.42 23.64 -34.08
CA ARG A 102 -9.22 23.51 -35.30
C ARG A 102 -10.38 24.52 -35.36
N THR A 103 -11.12 24.68 -34.26
CA THR A 103 -12.26 25.62 -34.21
C THR A 103 -11.85 27.09 -34.27
N GLY A 104 -10.67 27.45 -33.76
CA GLY A 104 -10.12 28.81 -33.85
C GLY A 104 -9.62 29.19 -35.25
N LYS A 105 -9.24 28.21 -36.08
CA LYS A 105 -8.81 28.44 -37.47
C LYS A 105 -9.97 28.66 -38.44
N ASP A 106 -11.15 28.12 -38.13
CA ASP A 106 -12.36 28.20 -38.97
C ASP A 106 -13.25 29.43 -38.66
N GLN A 107 -12.89 30.29 -37.70
CA GLN A 107 -13.60 31.56 -37.51
C GLN A 107 -13.24 32.54 -38.64
N PRO A 108 -14.19 32.94 -39.51
CA PRO A 108 -13.91 33.91 -40.56
C PRO A 108 -13.57 35.25 -39.88
N LYS A 109 -12.43 35.85 -40.27
CA LYS A 109 -12.15 37.25 -39.95
C LYS A 109 -13.29 38.09 -40.55
N GLY A 110 -14.23 38.46 -39.70
CA GLY A 110 -15.36 39.30 -40.06
C GLY A 110 -14.84 40.58 -40.71
N ALA A 111 -15.27 40.80 -41.94
CA ALA A 111 -15.13 42.05 -42.66
C ALA A 111 -15.84 43.17 -41.88
N GLY A 112 -15.07 43.92 -41.09
CA GLY A 112 -15.50 45.19 -40.50
C GLY A 112 -15.15 46.33 -41.44
N ARG A 113 -16.19 47.04 -41.88
CA ARG A 113 -16.18 48.23 -42.73
C ARG A 113 -15.51 49.43 -42.06
#